data_AF-A0A8T0DFL6-F1
#
_entry.id   AF-A0A8T0DFL6-F1
#
_cell.length_a   1.000
_cell.length_b   1.000
_cell.length_c   1.000
_cell.angle_alpha   90.00
_cell.angle_beta   90.00
_cell.angle_gamma   90.00
#
_symmetry.space_group_name_H-M   'P 1'
#
loop_
_entity.id
_entity.type
_entity.pdbx_description
1 polymer ?
#
loop_
_entity_poly.entity_id
_entity_poly.type
_entity_poly.pdbx_seq_one_letter_code
_entity_poly.pdbx_strand_id
1 'polypeptide(L)' 'MSQLRRSTSFARVRSAPTQRASTNSNTVPHSSYAALANYTIQLSIGQGQFATVWRAVHKPSGRNVAMKRVKVICT' A
#
# COMPACT_ATOMS: atom_id res chain seq x y z
N MET A 1 9.62 -47.73 -26.01
CA MET A 1 9.95 -46.45 -25.33
C MET A 1 8.66 -45.67 -25.11
N SER A 2 8.10 -45.68 -23.91
CA SER A 2 6.92 -44.90 -23.55
C SER A 2 7.21 -44.19 -22.22
N GLN A 3 7.36 -42.86 -22.27
CA GLN A 3 7.70 -42.05 -21.11
C GLN A 3 6.46 -41.79 -20.25
N LEU A 4 6.56 -42.18 -18.97
CA LEU A 4 5.55 -41.98 -17.95
C LEU A 4 5.51 -40.50 -17.54
N ARG A 5 4.40 -39.81 -17.83
CA ARG A 5 4.15 -38.43 -17.42
C ARG A 5 4.00 -38.37 -15.89
N ARG A 6 5.00 -37.82 -15.19
CA ARG A 6 4.89 -37.42 -13.78
C ARG A 6 4.12 -36.10 -13.70
N SER A 7 2.84 -36.17 -13.34
CA SER A 7 2.09 -35.01 -12.84
C SER A 7 2.64 -34.60 -11.47
N THR A 8 3.44 -33.53 -11.40
CA THR A 8 3.77 -32.88 -10.13
C THR A 8 2.68 -31.87 -9.82
N SER A 9 1.75 -32.24 -8.95
CA SER A 9 0.79 -31.31 -8.36
C SER A 9 1.55 -30.35 -7.44
N PHE A 10 1.81 -29.12 -7.91
CA PHE A 10 2.28 -28.06 -7.03
C PHE A 10 1.13 -27.67 -6.09
N ALA A 11 1.23 -28.08 -4.82
CA ALA A 11 0.31 -27.67 -3.78
C ALA A 11 0.40 -26.15 -3.62
N ARG A 12 -0.74 -25.46 -3.84
CA ARG A 12 -0.86 -24.01 -3.70
C ARG A 12 -0.76 -23.66 -2.22
N VAL A 13 0.42 -23.23 -1.77
CA VAL A 13 0.63 -22.69 -0.42
C VAL A 13 -0.25 -21.44 -0.27
N ARG A 14 -1.38 -21.57 0.42
CA ARG A 14 -2.22 -20.45 0.84
C ARG A 14 -1.67 -19.92 2.16
N SER A 15 -0.69 -19.03 2.11
CA SER A 15 -0.42 -18.16 3.26
C SER A 15 -1.43 -17.01 3.23
N ALA A 16 -2.52 -17.16 3.98
CA ALA A 16 -3.40 -16.04 4.28
C ALA A 16 -2.67 -15.08 5.22
N PRO A 17 -2.73 -13.75 5.03
CA PRO A 17 -2.12 -12.81 5.96
C PRO A 17 -2.86 -12.89 7.30
N THR A 18 -2.12 -13.23 8.37
CA THR A 18 -2.60 -13.13 9.75
C THR A 18 -3.02 -11.68 10.01
N GLN A 19 -4.30 -11.45 10.25
CA GLN A 19 -4.77 -10.13 10.68
C GLN A 19 -4.09 -9.78 11.99
N ARG A 20 -3.27 -8.73 11.97
CA ARG A 20 -2.57 -8.22 13.16
C ARG A 20 -3.61 -7.64 14.10
N ALA A 21 -3.68 -8.17 15.32
CA ALA A 21 -4.57 -7.68 16.35
C ALA A 21 -4.38 -6.17 16.55
N SER A 22 -5.47 -5.42 16.42
CA SER A 22 -5.52 -3.99 16.68
C SER A 22 -5.42 -3.77 18.20
N THR A 23 -4.23 -3.41 18.68
CA THR A 23 -4.08 -2.88 20.04
C THR A 23 -4.74 -1.51 20.11
N ASN A 24 -5.87 -1.42 20.83
CA ASN A 24 -6.52 -0.17 21.17
C ASN A 24 -5.59 0.65 22.07
N SER A 25 -4.89 1.62 21.50
CA SER A 25 -4.19 2.65 22.27
C SER A 25 -5.13 3.81 22.52
N ASN A 26 -5.46 4.05 23.79
CA ASN A 26 -5.95 5.34 24.26
C ASN A 26 -4.91 6.40 23.87
N THR A 27 -5.18 7.19 22.85
CA THR A 27 -4.26 8.23 22.37
C THR A 27 -5.06 9.48 22.07
N VAL A 28 -4.60 10.60 22.64
CA VAL A 28 -4.79 12.00 22.22
C VAL A 28 -5.16 12.04 20.72
N PRO A 29 -6.14 12.84 20.25
CA PRO A 29 -6.59 12.82 18.86
C PRO A 29 -5.46 13.28 17.92
N HIS A 30 -4.54 12.37 17.67
CA HIS A 30 -3.50 12.49 16.68
C HIS A 30 -4.26 12.42 15.38
N SER A 31 -4.28 13.54 14.65
CA SER A 31 -4.79 13.57 13.29
C SER A 31 -4.30 12.32 12.58
N SER A 32 -5.22 11.54 12.00
CA SER A 32 -4.91 10.34 11.22
C SER A 32 -3.97 10.65 10.05
N TYR A 33 -3.76 11.94 9.76
CA TYR A 33 -2.85 12.48 8.76
C TYR A 33 -1.54 13.03 9.32
N ALA A 34 -1.25 12.89 10.63
CA ALA A 34 0.00 13.36 11.24
C ALA A 34 1.24 12.78 10.52
N ALA A 35 1.17 11.52 10.07
CA ALA A 35 2.24 10.89 9.29
C ALA A 35 2.51 11.58 7.93
N LEU A 36 1.52 12.29 7.37
CA LEU A 36 1.68 13.02 6.10
C LEU A 36 2.54 14.28 6.25
N ALA A 37 2.76 14.78 7.47
CA ALA A 37 3.60 15.96 7.72
C ALA A 37 5.06 15.78 7.25
N ASN A 38 5.53 14.53 7.14
CA ASN A 38 6.84 14.15 6.66
C ASN A 38 7.00 14.21 5.13
N TYR A 39 5.95 14.57 4.39
CA TYR A 39 5.97 14.59 2.93
C TYR A 39 5.69 15.99 2.40
N THR A 40 6.49 16.42 1.43
CA THR A 40 6.21 17.63 0.63
C THR A 40 5.66 17.19 -0.71
N ILE A 41 4.36 17.41 -0.94
CA ILE A 41 3.70 17.12 -2.21
C ILE A 41 4.15 18.17 -3.24
N GLN A 42 4.52 17.71 -4.42
CA GLN A 42 4.95 18.55 -5.54
C GLN A 42 3.84 18.56 -6.60
N LEU A 43 4.13 18.05 -7.80
CA LEU A 43 3.22 18.04 -8.94
C LEU A 43 2.52 16.69 -9.12
N SER A 44 1.36 16.71 -9.78
CA SER A 44 0.68 15.50 -10.24
C SER A 44 1.48 14.85 -11.36
N ILE A 45 1.82 13.57 -11.22
CA ILE A 45 2.58 12.83 -12.24
C ILE A 45 1.69 12.05 -13.20
N GLY A 46 0.43 11.80 -12.83
CA GLY A 46 -0.52 11.15 -13.72
C GLY A 46 -1.82 10.73 -13.05
N GLN A 47 -2.77 10.30 -13.87
CA GLN A 47 -4.04 9.74 -13.44
C GLN A 47 -4.00 8.21 -13.58
N GLY A 48 -4.10 7.50 -12.47
CA GLY A 48 -4.37 6.06 -12.48
C GLY A 48 -5.87 5.79 -12.57
N GLN A 49 -6.24 4.54 -12.85
CA GLN A 49 -7.64 4.09 -12.97
C GLN A 49 -8.54 4.52 -11.78
N PHE A 50 -7.96 4.67 -10.58
CA PHE A 50 -8.71 4.91 -9.34
C PHE A 50 -8.36 6.23 -8.64
N ALA A 51 -7.30 6.93 -9.05
CA ALA A 51 -6.78 8.07 -8.31
C ALA A 51 -5.70 8.83 -9.09
N THR A 52 -5.56 10.12 -8.78
CA THR A 52 -4.40 10.91 -9.19
C THR A 52 -3.19 10.52 -8.35
N VAL A 53 -2.05 10.36 -9.02
CA VAL A 53 -0.76 10.09 -8.40
C VAL A 53 0.07 11.37 -8.46
N TRP A 54 0.69 11.70 -7.33
CA TRP A 54 1.50 12.89 -7.13
C TRP A 54 2.94 12.50 -6.82
N ARG A 55 3.89 13.29 -7.31
CA ARG A 55 5.27 13.23 -6.82
C ARG A 55 5.32 13.92 -5.46
N ALA A 56 6.00 13.29 -4.50
CA ALA A 56 6.30 13.89 -3.22
C ALA A 56 7.73 13.61 -2.80
N VAL A 57 8.26 14.44 -1.90
CA VAL A 57 9.56 14.23 -1.24
C VAL A 57 9.32 13.82 0.19
N HIS A 58 9.84 12.66 0.59
CA HIS A 58 9.86 12.24 1.99
C HIS A 58 11.00 12.97 2.72
N LYS A 59 10.67 13.92 3.59
CA LYS A 59 11.62 14.83 4.24
C LYS A 59 12.73 14.10 5.01
N PRO A 60 12.45 13.08 5.85
CA PRO A 60 13.50 12.41 6.63
C PRO A 60 14.53 11.67 5.78
N SER A 61 14.12 11.07 4.65
CA SER A 61 15.03 10.30 3.80
C SER A 61 15.51 11.05 2.56
N GLY A 62 14.97 12.23 2.27
CA GLY A 62 15.22 13.00 1.04
C GLY A 62 14.79 12.32 -0.26
N ARG A 63 14.02 11.22 -0.19
CA ARG A 63 13.70 10.40 -1.37
C ARG A 63 12.44 10.90 -2.07
N ASN A 64 12.45 10.84 -3.40
CA ASN A 64 11.25 11.02 -4.21
C ASN A 64 10.36 9.77 -4.08
N VAL A 65 9.07 9.99 -3.84
CA VAL A 65 8.05 8.94 -3.72
C VAL A 65 6.82 9.29 -4.56
N ALA A 66 6.06 8.28 -4.96
CA ALA A 66 4.76 8.45 -5.58
C ALA A 66 3.65 8.34 -4.51
N MET A 67 2.73 9.30 -4.48
CA MET A 67 1.64 9.37 -3.52
C MET A 67 0.29 9.30 -4.25
N LYS A 68 -0.50 8.27 -3.94
CA LYS A 68 -1.81 8.03 -4.56
C LYS A 68 -2.93 8.60 -3.67
N ARG A 69 -3.71 9.57 -4.17
CA ARG A 69 -4.83 10.17 -3.42
C ARG A 69 -6.16 9.54 -3.83
N VAL A 70 -6.66 8.63 -3.01
CA VAL A 70 -7.95 7.93 -3.25
C VAL A 70 -9.09 8.73 -2.63
N LYS A 71 -10.09 9.11 -3.42
CA LYS A 71 -11.34 9.70 -2.93
C LYS A 71 -12.27 8.56 -2.51
N VAL A 72 -12.51 8.42 -1.21
CA VAL A 72 -13.53 7.50 -0.68
C VAL A 72 -14.85 8.26 -0.64
N ILE A 73 -15.88 7.74 -1.30
CA ILE A 73 -17.24 8.25 -1.25
C ILE A 73 -18.04 7.23 -0.45
N CYS A 74 -18.65 7.68 0.65
CA CYS A 74 -19.61 6.88 1.39
C CYS A 74 -20.99 7.19 0.82
N THR A 75 -21.55 6.25 0.08
CA THR A 75 -22.95 6.24 -0.38
C THR A 75 -23.77 5.32 0.50
#